data_AF-A0A699U9F7-F1
#
_entry.id   AF-A0A699U9F7-F1
#
_cell.length_a   1.000
_cell.length_b   1.000
_cell.length_c   1.000
_cell.angle_alpha   90.00
_cell.angle_beta   90.00
_cell.angle_gamma   90.00
#
_symmetry.space_group_name_H-M   'P 1'
#
loop_
_entity.id
_entity.type
_entity.pdbx_description
1 polymer ?
#
loop_
_entity_poly.entity_id
_entity_poly.type
_entity_poly.pdbx_seq_one_letter_code
_entity_poly.pdbx_strand_id
1 'polypeptide(L)'
;MADNCTMAQMLQAPIEGYEDAIVVPQINAINFELKQTLINLMQSNQFTGRQDPHNHLRFFNKVTSTFRHPEVPNTTIKLLLFSFSLEGEAQIWLDREPPRSILTWEDLVSKFIN
;
A
#
# COMPACT_ATOMS: atom_id res chain seq x y z
N MET A 1 7.48 -26.24 25.63
CA MET A 1 6.36 -25.37 26.04
C MET A 1 6.71 -24.01 25.49
N ALA A 2 5.89 -23.42 24.61
CA ALA A 2 6.17 -22.08 24.08
C ALA A 2 5.91 -21.06 25.19
N ASP A 3 6.89 -20.20 25.46
CA ASP A 3 6.84 -19.28 26.59
C ASP A 3 5.77 -18.21 26.38
N ASN A 4 4.71 -18.25 27.21
CA ASN A 4 3.65 -17.24 27.25
C ASN A 4 4.14 -15.80 27.49
N CYS A 5 5.41 -15.64 27.91
CA CYS A 5 6.07 -14.35 28.10
C CYS A 5 6.23 -13.59 26.76
N THR A 6 6.52 -14.31 25.67
CA THR A 6 6.82 -13.71 24.37
C THR A 6 5.61 -13.02 23.75
N MET A 7 4.41 -13.60 23.92
CA MET A 7 3.16 -13.02 23.40
C MET A 7 2.76 -11.73 24.13
N ALA A 8 2.97 -11.69 25.46
CA ALA A 8 2.66 -10.50 26.26
C ALA A 8 3.61 -9.32 25.97
N GLN A 9 4.87 -9.61 25.64
CA GLN A 9 5.85 -8.60 25.25
C GLN A 9 5.56 -8.01 23.86
N MET A 10 5.07 -8.80 22.90
CA MET A 10 4.63 -8.29 21.60
C MET A 10 3.44 -7.32 21.72
N LEU A 11 2.53 -7.56 22.68
CA LEU A 11 1.40 -6.67 22.96
C LEU A 11 1.81 -5.37 23.67
N GLN A 12 2.99 -5.32 24.28
CA GLN A 12 3.51 -4.15 24.99
C GLN A 12 4.55 -3.36 24.18
N ALA A 13 4.98 -3.87 23.02
CA ALA A 13 5.83 -3.11 22.12
C ALA A 13 5.10 -1.81 21.73
N PRO A 14 5.77 -0.64 21.80
CA PRO A 14 5.21 0.59 21.27
C PRO A 14 4.75 0.34 19.83
N ILE A 15 3.50 0.68 19.52
CA ILE A 15 3.00 0.73 18.13
C ILE A 15 3.81 1.72 17.27
N GLU A 16 4.59 2.57 17.93
CA GLU A 16 5.61 3.48 17.43
C GLU A 16 6.72 2.70 16.70
N GLY A 17 6.47 2.37 15.43
CA GLY A 17 7.34 1.55 14.59
C GLY A 17 6.60 0.52 13.72
N TYR A 18 5.31 0.28 13.98
CA TYR A 18 4.41 -0.55 13.16
C TYR A 18 3.48 0.28 12.27
N GLU A 19 3.75 1.57 12.15
CA GLU A 19 2.98 2.46 11.30
C GLU A 19 3.43 2.30 9.84
N ASP A 20 2.47 2.14 8.95
CA ASP A 20 2.74 2.05 7.52
C ASP A 20 3.42 3.33 7.00
N ALA A 21 4.30 3.16 6.01
CA ALA A 21 4.90 4.30 5.31
C ALA A 21 3.84 5.14 4.57
N ILE A 22 2.81 4.48 4.03
CA ILE A 22 1.66 5.11 3.37
C ILE A 22 0.63 5.51 4.41
N VAL A 23 0.37 6.80 4.52
CA VAL A 23 -0.74 7.29 5.34
C VAL A 23 -2.05 6.99 4.62
N VAL A 24 -2.92 6.21 5.26
CA VAL A 24 -4.30 6.00 4.78
C VAL A 24 -5.03 7.34 4.81
N PRO A 25 -5.43 7.90 3.65
CA PRO A 25 -6.14 9.17 3.64
C PRO A 25 -7.51 9.03 4.31
N GLN A 26 -8.03 10.13 4.86
CA GLN A 26 -9.35 10.12 5.46
C GLN A 26 -10.43 9.80 4.41
N ILE A 27 -11.26 8.80 4.69
CA ILE A 27 -12.37 8.36 3.84
C ILE A 27 -13.66 8.64 4.58
N ASN A 28 -14.46 9.58 4.06
CA ASN A 28 -15.74 9.96 4.65
C ASN A 28 -16.90 9.08 4.18
N ALA A 29 -16.66 8.22 3.18
CA ALA A 29 -17.66 7.32 2.62
C ALA A 29 -17.92 6.14 3.57
N ILE A 30 -19.13 6.08 4.11
CA ILE A 30 -19.53 5.12 5.17
C ILE A 30 -19.45 3.66 4.70
N ASN A 31 -19.67 3.41 3.40
CA ASN A 31 -19.73 2.06 2.81
C ASN A 31 -18.58 1.81 1.81
N PHE A 32 -17.46 2.51 1.96
CA PHE A 32 -16.32 2.29 1.08
C PHE A 32 -15.56 1.02 1.48
N GLU A 33 -15.40 0.12 0.52
CA GLU A 33 -14.56 -1.07 0.66
C GLU A 33 -13.77 -1.29 -0.64
N LEU A 34 -12.52 -1.76 -0.50
CA LEU A 34 -11.76 -2.26 -1.63
C LEU A 34 -12.33 -3.61 -2.08
N LYS A 35 -12.71 -3.70 -3.35
CA LYS A 35 -13.24 -4.95 -3.92
C LYS A 35 -12.13 -5.98 -4.04
N GLN A 36 -12.37 -7.20 -3.57
CA GLN A 36 -11.44 -8.33 -3.70
C GLN A 36 -10.95 -8.55 -5.15
N THR A 37 -11.82 -8.37 -6.14
CA THR A 37 -11.44 -8.49 -7.56
C THR A 37 -10.35 -7.50 -7.97
N LEU A 38 -10.33 -6.29 -7.40
CA LEU A 38 -9.27 -5.32 -7.67
C LEU A 38 -7.97 -5.71 -6.98
N ILE A 39 -8.06 -6.20 -5.74
CA ILE A 39 -6.89 -6.69 -5.01
C ILE A 39 -6.24 -7.85 -5.78
N ASN A 40 -7.04 -8.83 -6.21
CA ASN A 40 -6.56 -9.96 -7.00
C ASN A 40 -5.93 -9.51 -8.33
N LEU A 41 -6.48 -8.47 -8.97
CA LEU A 41 -5.94 -7.93 -10.21
C LEU A 41 -4.59 -7.24 -9.98
N MET A 42 -4.41 -6.51 -8.88
CA MET A 42 -3.10 -5.95 -8.49
C MET A 42 -2.09 -7.07 -8.23
N GLN A 43 -2.51 -8.10 -7.49
CA GLN A 43 -1.67 -9.24 -7.15
C GLN A 43 -1.27 -10.07 -8.39
N SER A 44 -2.09 -10.08 -9.45
CA SER A 44 -1.77 -10.80 -10.69
C SER A 44 -0.63 -10.18 -11.52
N ASN A 45 -0.23 -8.95 -11.20
CA ASN A 45 0.84 -8.22 -11.87
C ASN A 45 1.69 -7.45 -10.85
N GLN A 46 2.21 -8.17 -9.86
CA GLN A 46 3.07 -7.59 -8.82
C GLN A 46 4.42 -7.16 -9.39
N PHE A 47 4.90 -6.04 -8.86
CA PHE A 47 6.23 -5.51 -9.10
C PHE A 47 7.20 -6.09 -8.08
N THR A 48 8.26 -6.72 -8.57
CA THR A 48 9.28 -7.39 -7.75
C THR A 48 10.55 -6.56 -7.58
N GLY A 49 10.65 -5.41 -8.26
CA GLY A 49 11.88 -4.60 -8.34
C GLY A 49 12.70 -4.85 -9.62
N ARG A 50 12.36 -5.88 -10.40
CA ARG A 50 13.12 -6.26 -11.61
C ARG A 50 12.51 -5.76 -12.91
N GLN A 51 11.25 -5.35 -12.89
CA GLN A 51 10.56 -4.80 -14.04
C GLN A 51 10.88 -3.29 -14.18
N ASP A 52 10.48 -2.71 -15.31
CA ASP A 52 10.52 -1.25 -15.47
C ASP A 52 9.44 -0.58 -14.59
N PRO A 53 9.80 0.32 -13.66
CA PRO A 53 8.86 0.94 -12.73
C PRO A 53 7.84 1.85 -13.42
N HIS A 54 8.20 2.48 -14.54
CA HIS A 54 7.26 3.32 -15.30
C HIS A 54 6.18 2.48 -15.98
N ASN A 55 6.53 1.31 -16.51
CA ASN A 55 5.58 0.36 -17.08
C ASN A 55 4.63 -0.20 -16.02
N HIS A 56 5.15 -0.50 -14.82
CA HIS A 56 4.32 -0.90 -13.68
C HIS A 56 3.30 0.19 -13.31
N LEU A 57 3.76 1.44 -13.12
CA LEU A 57 2.88 2.57 -12.83
C LEU A 57 1.86 2.81 -13.94
N ARG A 58 2.23 2.63 -15.20
CA ARG A 58 1.30 2.75 -16.33
C ARG A 58 0.19 1.69 -16.26
N PHE A 59 0.53 0.44 -15.98
CA PHE A 59 -0.45 -0.63 -15.79
C PHE A 59 -1.34 -0.35 -14.58
N PHE A 60 -0.74 -0.01 -13.44
CA PHE A 60 -1.44 0.30 -12.19
C PHE A 60 -2.44 1.45 -12.38
N ASN A 61 -2.02 2.54 -13.02
CA ASN A 61 -2.88 3.68 -13.35
C ASN A 61 -4.02 3.27 -14.30
N LYS A 62 -3.75 2.42 -15.28
CA LYS A 62 -4.78 1.91 -16.20
C LYS A 62 -5.85 1.15 -15.43
N VAL A 63 -5.47 0.23 -14.54
CA VAL A 63 -6.43 -0.54 -13.75
C VAL A 63 -7.21 0.37 -12.79
N THR A 64 -6.53 1.18 -11.99
CA THR A 64 -7.18 2.05 -11.00
C THR A 64 -8.08 3.12 -11.61
N SER A 65 -7.85 3.52 -12.86
CA SER A 65 -8.76 4.44 -13.58
C SER A 65 -10.14 3.84 -13.89
N THR A 66 -10.26 2.51 -13.90
CA THR A 66 -11.53 1.81 -14.14
C THR A 66 -12.42 1.78 -12.90
N PHE A 67 -11.83 1.98 -11.71
CA PHE A 67 -12.57 2.03 -10.47
C PHE A 67 -12.94 3.47 -10.12
N ARG A 68 -14.22 3.69 -9.88
CA ARG A 68 -14.78 5.00 -9.52
C ARG A 68 -15.67 4.85 -8.29
N HIS A 69 -15.45 5.71 -7.32
CA HIS A 69 -16.31 5.85 -6.16
C HIS A 69 -16.64 7.34 -6.00
N PRO A 70 -17.92 7.74 -5.94
CA PRO A 70 -18.31 9.16 -5.95
C PRO A 70 -17.67 9.99 -4.82
N GLU A 71 -17.53 9.38 -3.64
CA GLU A 71 -17.08 10.05 -2.42
C GLU A 71 -15.60 9.78 -2.08
N VAL A 72 -14.90 8.99 -2.89
CA VAL A 72 -13.49 8.64 -2.62
C VAL A 72 -12.62 9.03 -3.81
N PRO A 73 -11.67 9.96 -3.64
CA PRO A 73 -10.74 10.34 -4.68
C PRO A 73 -9.96 9.14 -5.23
N ASN A 74 -9.70 9.15 -6.54
CA ASN A 74 -8.94 8.07 -7.17
C ASN A 74 -7.51 7.96 -6.63
N THR A 75 -6.90 9.08 -6.21
CA THR A 75 -5.60 9.10 -5.53
C THR A 75 -5.62 8.34 -4.20
N THR A 76 -6.69 8.44 -3.42
CA THR A 76 -6.90 7.66 -2.19
C THR A 76 -6.97 6.16 -2.49
N ILE A 77 -7.73 5.78 -3.51
CA ILE A 77 -7.82 4.39 -3.97
C ILE A 77 -6.44 3.85 -4.40
N LYS A 78 -5.68 4.66 -5.14
CA LYS A 78 -4.33 4.30 -5.58
C LYS A 78 -3.38 4.06 -4.41
N LEU A 79 -3.37 4.95 -3.42
CA LEU A 79 -2.55 4.79 -2.22
C LEU A 79 -2.87 3.49 -1.48
N LEU A 80 -4.16 3.19 -1.28
CA LEU A 80 -4.59 1.95 -0.62
C LEU A 80 -4.25 0.68 -1.39
N LEU A 81 -4.26 0.74 -2.73
CA LEU A 81 -4.03 -0.43 -3.58
C LEU A 81 -2.53 -0.68 -3.87
N PHE A 82 -1.68 0.31 -3.67
CA PHE A 82 -0.30 0.23 -4.15
C PHE A 82 0.50 -0.89 -3.50
N SER A 83 0.36 -1.10 -2.19
CA SER A 83 1.04 -2.18 -1.45
C SER A 83 0.70 -3.58 -2.03
N PHE A 84 -0.56 -3.81 -2.40
CA PHE A 84 -0.98 -5.07 -3.04
C PHE A 84 -0.36 -5.30 -4.42
N SER A 85 0.23 -4.27 -5.03
CA SER A 85 0.92 -4.36 -6.31
C SER A 85 2.41 -4.66 -6.19
N LEU A 86 2.94 -4.84 -4.97
CA LEU A 86 4.36 -5.11 -4.72
C LEU A 86 4.56 -6.55 -4.22
N GLU A 87 5.74 -7.11 -4.51
CA GLU A 87 6.20 -8.39 -4.01
C GLU A 87 7.73 -8.36 -3.84
N GLY A 88 8.27 -9.20 -2.95
CA GLY A 88 9.72 -9.39 -2.83
C GLY A 88 10.46 -8.10 -2.45
N GLU A 89 11.51 -7.75 -3.21
CA GLU A 89 12.38 -6.60 -2.91
C GLU A 89 11.63 -5.27 -2.91
N ALA A 90 10.59 -5.14 -3.75
CA ALA A 90 9.78 -3.93 -3.77
C ALA A 90 8.89 -3.78 -2.53
N GLN A 91 8.35 -4.88 -2.00
CA GLN A 91 7.62 -4.83 -0.73
C GLN A 91 8.57 -4.45 0.42
N ILE A 92 9.76 -5.05 0.45
CA ILE A 92 10.80 -4.73 1.45
C ILE A 92 11.21 -3.26 1.38
N TRP A 93 11.27 -2.67 0.18
CA TRP A 93 11.52 -1.23 0.03
C TRP A 93 10.43 -0.40 0.70
N LEU A 94 9.15 -0.71 0.46
CA LEU A 94 8.04 0.02 1.09
C LEU A 94 8.05 -0.12 2.62
N ASP A 95 8.37 -1.31 3.13
CA ASP A 95 8.45 -1.58 4.57
C ASP A 95 9.63 -0.85 5.26
N ARG A 96 10.63 -0.39 4.50
CA ARG A 96 11.79 0.35 5.00
C ARG A 96 11.61 1.86 4.98
N GLU A 97 10.59 2.35 4.26
CA GLU A 97 10.29 3.78 4.25
C GLU A 97 9.91 4.24 5.67
N PRO A 98 10.30 5.46 6.07
CA PRO A 98 9.93 5.96 7.39
C PRO A 98 8.40 5.96 7.56
N PRO A 99 7.91 5.66 8.78
CA PRO A 99 6.50 5.77 9.11
C PRO A 99 5.87 7.07 8.63
N ARG A 100 4.69 6.98 8.02
CA ARG A 100 3.91 8.14 7.56
C ARG A 100 4.66 9.08 6.59
N SER A 101 5.68 8.59 5.89
CA SER A 101 6.48 9.39 4.96
C SER A 101 5.85 9.59 3.57
N ILE A 102 4.80 8.83 3.25
CA ILE A 102 4.08 8.88 1.97
C ILE A 102 2.67 9.40 2.25
N LEU A 103 2.42 10.68 1.94
CA LEU A 103 1.15 11.36 2.21
C LEU A 103 0.26 11.46 0.97
N THR A 104 0.89 11.60 -0.20
CA THR A 104 0.19 11.78 -1.48
C THR A 104 0.61 10.74 -2.50
N TRP A 105 -0.20 10.60 -3.56
CA TRP A 105 0.15 9.70 -4.67
C TRP A 105 1.41 10.19 -5.39
N GLU A 106 1.60 11.50 -5.47
CA GLU A 106 2.77 12.13 -6.07
C GLU A 106 4.05 11.84 -5.26
N ASP A 107 3.99 11.89 -3.93
CA ASP A 107 5.10 11.51 -3.05
C ASP A 107 5.49 10.05 -3.28
N LEU A 108 4.50 9.16 -3.34
CA LEU A 108 4.69 7.74 -3.60
C LEU A 108 5.39 7.50 -4.93
N VAL A 109 4.90 8.11 -6.01
CA VAL A 109 5.47 7.98 -7.35
C VAL A 109 6.91 8.51 -7.38
N SER A 110 7.17 9.65 -6.73
CA SER A 110 8.51 10.22 -6.65
C SER A 110 9.48 9.30 -5.92
N LYS A 111 9.06 8.64 -4.84
CA LYS A 111 9.90 7.71 -4.09
C LYS A 111 10.08 6.37 -4.81
N PHE A 112 9.05 5.89 -5.53
CA PHE A 112 9.07 4.59 -6.20
C PHE A 112 9.96 4.55 -7.46
N ILE A 113 10.10 5.69 -8.15
CA ILE A 113 10.89 5.78 -9.39
C ILE A 113 12.39 6.03 -9.12
N ASN A 114 12.72 6.63 -7.97
CA ASN A 114 14.10 7.03 -7.61
C ASN A 114 14.79 5.97 -6.75
#